data_AF-A0A6I9RW11-F1
#
_entry.id   AF-A0A6I9RW11-F1
#
_cell.length_a   1.000
_cell.length_b   1.000
_cell.length_c   1.000
_cell.angle_alpha   90.00
_cell.angle_beta   90.00
_cell.angle_gamma   90.00
#
_symmetry.space_group_name_H-M   'P 1'
#
loop_
_entity.id
_entity.type
_entity.pdbx_description
1 polymer ?
#
loop_
_entity_poly.entity_id
_entity_poly.type
_entity_poly.pdbx_seq_one_letter_code
_entity_poly.pdbx_strand_id
1 'polypeptide(L)'
;MPAAATALTIALPSALFRRHTASFPLLPLLPIVSARPAILAARSPALNRRRISCQVAISTDVSSSSSPSVAEEEAEALAKVGRRVRVKVPLKVYHVLKAPELDLNGMEGEIKQYVGLWKGKRISANLPFKVEFHVAVDGQPKPVKFFAHLKDDEFEYLPSSD
;
A
#
# COMPACT_ATOMS: atom_id res chain seq x y z
N MET A 1 -18.51 -46.80 42.81
CA MET A 1 -17.23 -46.55 43.49
C MET A 1 -16.49 -45.43 42.77
N PRO A 2 -16.65 -44.15 43.16
CA PRO A 2 -15.94 -43.03 42.53
C PRO A 2 -14.64 -42.73 43.28
N ALA A 3 -13.52 -42.54 42.56
CA ALA A 3 -12.21 -42.25 43.12
C ALA A 3 -11.68 -40.89 42.64
N ALA A 4 -11.46 -40.03 43.63
CA ALA A 4 -10.46 -38.96 43.79
C ALA A 4 -10.23 -37.92 42.67
N ALA A 5 -10.55 -36.68 43.03
CA ALA A 5 -10.11 -35.44 42.41
C ALA A 5 -8.61 -35.16 42.66
N THR A 6 -7.96 -34.46 41.74
CA THR A 6 -6.69 -33.76 42.00
C THR A 6 -6.68 -32.45 41.22
N ALA A 7 -6.82 -31.34 41.95
CA ALA A 7 -6.64 -29.98 41.45
C ALA A 7 -5.19 -29.56 41.69
N LEU A 8 -4.52 -29.05 40.65
CA LEU A 8 -3.22 -28.40 40.78
C LEU A 8 -3.40 -26.88 40.58
N THR A 9 -3.31 -26.17 41.70
CA THR A 9 -3.23 -24.71 41.78
C THR A 9 -1.78 -24.28 41.58
N ILE A 10 -1.49 -23.50 40.53
CA ILE A 10 -0.18 -22.85 40.36
C ILE A 10 -0.37 -21.35 40.53
N ALA A 11 0.34 -20.83 41.53
CA ALA A 11 0.31 -19.45 41.99
C ALA A 11 1.05 -18.49 41.05
N LEU A 12 0.51 -17.27 40.93
CA LEU A 12 1.16 -16.12 40.31
C LEU A 12 2.40 -15.67 41.10
N PRO A 13 3.43 -15.16 40.42
CA PRO A 13 4.22 -14.06 40.93
C PRO A 13 3.94 -12.76 40.15
N SER A 14 3.35 -11.81 40.86
CA SER A 14 3.26 -10.40 40.53
C SER A 14 4.66 -9.77 40.55
N ALA A 15 5.14 -9.31 39.39
CA ALA A 15 6.38 -8.54 39.28
C ALA A 15 6.09 -7.14 38.72
N LEU A 16 5.97 -6.24 39.69
CA LEU A 16 6.15 -4.78 39.74
C LEU A 16 6.69 -4.08 38.49
N PHE A 17 5.93 -3.06 38.09
CA PHE A 17 6.33 -1.90 37.28
C PHE A 17 7.70 -1.35 37.70
N ARG A 18 8.65 -1.26 36.77
CA ARG A 18 9.83 -0.40 36.89
C ARG A 18 9.76 0.70 35.83
N ARG A 19 9.14 1.82 36.20
CA ARG A 19 9.19 3.06 35.44
C ARG A 19 10.60 3.63 35.58
N HIS A 20 11.35 3.70 34.48
CA HIS A 20 12.60 4.42 34.44
C HIS A 20 12.30 5.92 34.34
N THR A 21 12.27 6.61 35.48
CA THR A 21 12.35 8.07 35.54
C THR A 21 13.82 8.47 35.51
N ALA A 22 14.32 8.91 34.36
CA ALA A 22 15.65 9.50 34.26
C ALA A 22 15.62 10.89 34.91
N SER A 23 16.23 11.00 36.09
CA SER A 23 16.52 12.24 36.79
C SER A 23 17.71 12.94 36.13
N PHE A 24 17.45 14.01 35.39
CA PHE A 24 18.50 14.90 34.88
C PHE A 24 18.79 15.99 35.93
N PRO A 25 20.05 16.21 36.32
CA PRO A 25 20.39 17.23 37.30
C PRO A 25 20.26 18.64 36.70
N LEU A 26 19.61 19.52 37.47
CA LEU A 26 19.51 20.96 37.24
C LEU A 26 20.90 21.61 37.34
N LEU A 27 21.31 22.31 36.27
CA LEU A 27 22.48 23.20 36.26
C LEU A 27 22.05 24.66 36.49
N PRO A 28 22.87 25.48 37.18
CA PRO A 28 22.50 26.83 37.60
C PRO A 28 22.54 27.87 36.46
N LEU A 29 21.60 28.81 36.51
CA LEU A 29 21.50 29.99 35.65
C LEU A 29 22.68 30.95 35.89
N LEU A 30 23.40 31.31 34.81
CA LEU A 30 24.29 32.46 34.78
C LEU A 30 23.59 33.65 34.08
N PRO A 31 23.74 34.90 34.56
CA PRO A 31 23.17 36.06 33.90
C PRO A 31 24.00 36.45 32.68
N ILE A 32 23.42 36.30 31.49
CA ILE A 32 24.00 36.78 30.23
C ILE A 32 23.85 38.30 30.20
N VAL A 33 24.98 38.98 30.29
CA VAL A 33 25.13 40.42 30.09
C VAL A 33 24.64 40.79 28.68
N SER A 34 23.69 41.73 28.65
CA SER A 34 23.16 42.35 27.44
C SER A 34 24.23 43.23 26.79
N ALA A 35 24.83 42.74 25.71
CA ALA A 35 25.58 43.55 24.76
C ALA A 35 24.76 43.60 23.46
N ARG A 36 24.14 44.75 23.17
CA ARG A 36 23.49 45.02 21.88
C ARG A 36 24.56 45.27 20.81
N PRO A 37 24.69 44.44 19.76
CA PRO A 37 25.30 44.93 18.53
C PRO A 37 24.22 45.70 17.75
N ALA A 38 24.53 46.94 17.38
CA ALA A 38 23.73 47.69 16.42
C ALA A 38 23.80 46.96 15.07
N ILE A 39 22.75 46.21 14.74
CA ILE A 39 22.59 45.62 13.41
C ILE A 39 22.23 46.76 12.46
N LEU A 40 23.21 47.23 11.70
CA LEU A 40 22.99 48.04 10.52
C LEU A 40 22.06 47.25 9.59
N ALA A 41 20.87 47.79 9.35
CA ALA A 41 19.92 47.27 8.38
C ALA A 41 20.50 47.39 6.96
N ALA A 42 21.23 46.38 6.52
CA ALA A 42 21.54 46.21 5.12
C ALA A 42 20.22 45.87 4.40
N ARG A 43 19.75 46.80 3.55
CA ARG A 43 18.67 46.53 2.58
C ARG A 43 19.16 45.41 1.66
N SER A 44 18.70 44.19 1.91
CA SER A 44 18.85 43.11 0.94
C SER A 44 18.09 43.51 -0.33
N PRO A 45 18.71 43.41 -1.52
CA PRO A 45 17.96 43.59 -2.75
C PRO A 45 16.90 42.50 -2.80
N ALA A 46 15.65 42.92 -2.97
CA ALA A 46 14.53 42.01 -3.10
C ALA A 46 14.83 41.04 -4.25
N LEU A 47 15.17 39.80 -3.91
CA LEU A 47 15.28 38.74 -4.90
C LEU A 47 13.89 38.59 -5.50
N ASN A 48 13.77 39.03 -6.75
CA ASN A 48 12.59 38.91 -7.58
C ASN A 48 12.31 37.42 -7.77
N ARG A 49 11.62 36.83 -6.79
CA ARG A 49 11.17 35.46 -6.79
C ARG A 49 10.07 35.41 -7.85
N ARG A 50 10.46 35.18 -9.11
CA ARG A 50 9.53 34.87 -10.20
C ARG A 50 8.72 33.66 -9.75
N ARG A 51 7.55 33.90 -9.17
CA ARG A 51 6.57 32.86 -8.85
C ARG A 51 6.07 32.38 -10.20
N ILE A 52 6.53 31.20 -10.60
CA ILE A 52 5.90 30.47 -11.69
C ILE A 52 4.54 30.03 -11.12
N SER A 53 3.50 30.82 -11.37
CA SER A 53 2.12 30.42 -11.11
C SER A 53 1.66 29.60 -12.30
N CYS A 54 1.71 28.28 -12.19
CA CYS A 54 1.05 27.42 -13.16
C CYS A 54 -0.46 27.62 -13.01
N GLN A 55 -1.08 28.27 -13.98
CA GLN A 55 -2.53 28.35 -14.09
C GLN A 55 -2.98 27.10 -14.84
N VAL A 56 -3.70 26.22 -14.14
CA VAL A 56 -4.33 25.06 -14.77
C VAL A 56 -5.55 25.59 -15.54
N ALA A 57 -5.53 25.46 -16.86
CA ALA A 57 -6.71 25.67 -17.70
C ALA A 57 -7.66 24.49 -17.48
N ILE A 58 -8.41 24.53 -16.38
CA ILE A 58 -9.58 23.67 -16.23
C ILE A 58 -10.68 24.39 -16.99
N SER A 59 -10.94 23.99 -18.24
CA SER A 59 -12.17 24.33 -18.92
C SER A 59 -13.30 23.70 -18.12
N THR A 60 -13.86 24.44 -17.18
CA THR A 60 -15.03 24.04 -16.40
C THR A 60 -16.24 24.09 -17.30
N ASP A 61 -16.43 23.01 -18.06
CA ASP A 61 -17.78 22.53 -18.32
C ASP A 61 -18.06 21.48 -17.25
N VAL A 62 -18.58 21.94 -16.11
CA VAL A 62 -19.20 21.09 -15.09
C VAL A 62 -20.65 20.76 -15.50
N SER A 63 -20.85 20.54 -16.78
CA SER A 63 -21.95 19.71 -17.26
C SER A 63 -21.54 18.27 -16.95
N SER A 64 -22.43 17.46 -16.39
CA SER A 64 -22.25 16.03 -16.15
C SER A 64 -21.86 15.29 -17.44
N SER A 65 -20.59 15.37 -17.81
CA SER A 65 -19.96 14.66 -18.90
C SER A 65 -19.18 13.54 -18.24
N SER A 66 -19.89 12.47 -17.90
CA SER A 66 -19.34 11.16 -18.18
C SER A 66 -18.94 11.20 -19.65
N SER A 67 -17.69 11.56 -19.94
CA SER A 67 -17.17 11.43 -21.29
C SER A 67 -17.45 9.97 -21.69
N PRO A 68 -18.13 9.70 -22.83
CA PRO A 68 -18.54 8.35 -23.20
C PRO A 68 -17.35 7.37 -23.17
N SER A 69 -16.13 7.89 -23.40
CA SER A 69 -14.89 7.14 -23.33
C SER A 69 -14.56 6.50 -21.97
N VAL A 70 -14.97 7.08 -20.83
CA VAL A 70 -14.63 6.53 -19.50
C VAL A 70 -15.60 5.42 -19.10
N ALA A 71 -16.88 5.58 -19.46
CA ALA A 71 -17.91 4.57 -19.21
C ALA A 71 -17.67 3.31 -20.05
N GLU A 72 -17.23 3.48 -21.29
CA GLU A 72 -16.86 2.37 -22.17
C GLU A 72 -15.61 1.63 -21.66
N GLU A 73 -14.56 2.35 -21.24
CA GLU A 73 -13.36 1.74 -20.65
C GLU A 73 -13.68 0.97 -19.35
N GLU A 74 -14.60 1.48 -18.53
CA GLU A 74 -15.04 0.81 -17.30
C GLU A 74 -15.81 -0.48 -17.60
N ALA A 75 -16.73 -0.46 -18.57
CA ALA A 75 -17.49 -1.64 -18.97
C ALA A 75 -16.58 -2.73 -19.57
N GLU A 76 -15.62 -2.36 -20.41
CA GLU A 76 -14.64 -3.30 -20.97
C GLU A 76 -13.70 -3.87 -19.90
N ALA A 77 -13.29 -3.05 -18.93
CA ALA A 77 -12.47 -3.51 -17.82
C ALA A 77 -13.24 -4.47 -16.91
N LEU A 78 -14.51 -4.18 -16.62
CA LEU A 78 -15.39 -5.06 -15.85
C LEU A 78 -15.65 -6.39 -16.58
N ALA A 79 -15.75 -6.37 -17.91
CA ALA A 79 -15.87 -7.59 -18.73
C ALA A 79 -14.62 -8.49 -18.69
N LYS A 80 -13.45 -7.92 -18.32
CA LYS A 80 -12.19 -8.67 -18.13
C LYS A 80 -12.09 -9.25 -16.71
N VAL A 81 -12.80 -8.69 -15.73
CA VAL A 81 -12.84 -9.18 -14.35
C VAL A 81 -13.58 -10.53 -14.32
N GLY A 82 -13.06 -11.48 -13.55
CA GLY A 82 -13.57 -12.85 -13.43
C GLY A 82 -12.99 -13.83 -14.46
N ARG A 83 -12.25 -13.36 -15.46
CA ARG A 83 -11.56 -14.26 -16.40
C ARG A 83 -10.38 -14.95 -15.76
N ARG A 84 -10.17 -16.21 -16.14
CA ARG A 84 -8.94 -16.96 -15.85
C ARG A 84 -7.81 -16.50 -16.77
N VAL A 85 -6.63 -16.33 -16.18
CA VAL A 85 -5.43 -15.88 -16.86
C VAL A 85 -4.28 -16.80 -16.54
N ARG A 86 -3.36 -16.94 -17.48
CA ARG A 86 -2.09 -17.65 -17.32
C ARG A 86 -0.94 -16.68 -17.54
N VAL A 87 0.01 -16.66 -16.62
CA VAL A 87 1.17 -15.77 -16.72
C VAL A 87 2.16 -16.35 -17.74
N LYS A 88 2.62 -15.52 -18.67
CA LYS A 88 3.54 -15.91 -19.74
C LYS A 88 5.00 -15.52 -19.46
N VAL A 89 5.20 -14.46 -18.71
CA VAL A 89 6.53 -13.88 -18.43
C VAL A 89 7.04 -14.41 -17.09
N PRO A 90 8.34 -14.74 -16.96
CA PRO A 90 8.93 -15.07 -15.67
C PRO A 90 8.90 -13.86 -14.74
N LEU A 91 8.02 -13.88 -13.75
CA LEU A 91 7.83 -12.81 -12.76
C LEU A 91 7.98 -13.38 -11.35
N LYS A 92 8.82 -12.72 -10.55
CA LYS A 92 9.05 -13.05 -9.15
C LYS A 92 8.30 -12.11 -8.23
N VAL A 93 7.62 -12.67 -7.25
CA VAL A 93 6.83 -11.92 -6.28
C VAL A 93 7.29 -12.22 -4.86
N TYR A 94 7.47 -11.16 -4.07
CA TYR A 94 8.10 -11.21 -2.75
C TYR A 94 7.16 -10.83 -1.58
N HIS A 95 5.92 -10.39 -1.85
CA HIS A 95 4.99 -9.99 -0.79
C HIS A 95 4.19 -11.16 -0.19
N VAL A 96 4.45 -12.39 -0.61
CA VAL A 96 3.77 -13.57 -0.10
C VAL A 96 4.45 -14.03 1.20
N LEU A 97 3.82 -13.78 2.34
CA LEU A 97 4.37 -14.08 3.68
C LEU A 97 4.81 -15.54 3.88
N LYS A 98 4.29 -16.48 3.09
CA LYS A 98 4.55 -17.92 3.22
C LYS A 98 5.51 -18.47 2.17
N ALA A 99 5.79 -17.71 1.11
CA ALA A 99 6.70 -18.06 0.04
C ALA A 99 7.47 -16.78 -0.33
N PRO A 100 8.64 -16.54 0.30
CA PRO A 100 9.34 -15.27 0.16
C PRO A 100 9.81 -15.01 -1.27
N GLU A 101 10.04 -16.05 -2.07
CA GLU A 101 10.34 -15.94 -3.49
C GLU A 101 9.42 -16.92 -4.23
N LEU A 102 8.43 -16.38 -4.94
CA LEU A 102 7.50 -17.17 -5.73
C LEU A 102 7.55 -16.75 -7.19
N ASP A 103 7.90 -17.70 -8.06
CA ASP A 103 7.86 -17.56 -9.51
C ASP A 103 6.42 -17.76 -10.02
N LEU A 104 5.87 -16.75 -10.69
CA LEU A 104 4.53 -16.80 -11.26
C LEU A 104 4.48 -17.39 -12.67
N ASN A 105 5.62 -17.77 -13.25
CA ASN A 105 5.70 -18.22 -14.64
C ASN A 105 4.79 -19.44 -14.89
N GLY A 106 3.89 -19.33 -15.87
CA GLY A 106 2.97 -20.41 -16.24
C GLY A 106 1.86 -20.67 -15.23
N MET A 107 1.79 -19.91 -14.13
CA MET A 107 0.74 -20.06 -13.12
C MET A 107 -0.57 -19.48 -13.61
N GLU A 108 -1.65 -20.10 -13.14
CA GLU A 108 -3.01 -19.67 -13.46
C GLU A 108 -3.63 -18.92 -12.29
N GLY A 109 -4.37 -17.86 -12.60
CA GLY A 109 -5.08 -17.04 -11.64
C GLY A 109 -6.37 -16.51 -12.21
N GLU A 110 -7.11 -15.79 -11.38
CA GLU A 110 -8.37 -15.15 -11.76
C GLU A 110 -8.26 -13.63 -11.55
N ILE A 111 -8.67 -12.83 -12.54
CA ILE A 111 -8.69 -11.37 -12.38
C ILE A 111 -9.81 -11.01 -11.42
N LYS A 112 -9.48 -10.46 -10.24
CA LYS A 112 -10.49 -10.00 -9.28
C LYS A 112 -10.87 -8.54 -9.44
N GLN A 113 -9.96 -7.69 -9.92
CA GLN A 113 -10.22 -6.26 -10.00
C GLN A 113 -9.34 -5.59 -11.07
N TYR A 114 -9.90 -4.58 -11.73
CA TYR A 114 -9.15 -3.60 -12.52
C TYR A 114 -8.97 -2.32 -11.70
N VAL A 115 -7.72 -1.92 -11.45
CA VAL A 115 -7.29 -0.80 -10.61
C VAL A 115 -6.95 0.44 -11.46
N GLY A 116 -7.10 0.36 -12.79
CA GLY A 116 -6.95 1.53 -13.68
C GLY A 116 -8.07 2.55 -13.54
N LEU A 117 -9.19 2.18 -12.91
CA LEU A 117 -10.34 3.04 -12.67
C LEU A 117 -10.73 3.02 -11.20
N TRP A 118 -10.98 4.19 -10.64
CA TRP A 118 -11.43 4.36 -9.26
C TRP A 118 -12.50 5.43 -9.17
N LYS A 119 -13.72 5.02 -8.80
CA LYS A 119 -14.88 5.91 -8.65
C LYS A 119 -15.08 6.83 -9.87
N GLY A 120 -15.02 6.25 -11.07
CA GLY A 120 -15.15 6.98 -12.34
C GLY A 120 -13.95 7.84 -12.73
N LYS A 121 -12.82 7.76 -12.01
CA LYS A 121 -11.57 8.46 -12.37
C LYS A 121 -10.53 7.47 -12.86
N ARG A 122 -9.88 7.81 -13.98
CA ARG A 122 -8.74 7.06 -14.50
C ARG A 122 -7.51 7.31 -13.63
N ILE A 123 -6.89 6.22 -13.16
CA ILE A 123 -5.65 6.25 -12.39
C ILE A 123 -4.50 5.81 -13.30
N SER A 124 -3.33 6.41 -13.13
CA SER A 124 -2.09 6.06 -13.84
C SER A 124 -1.40 4.81 -13.25
N ALA A 125 -2.16 3.74 -12.99
CA ALA A 125 -1.60 2.51 -12.45
C ALA A 125 -0.84 1.76 -13.56
N ASN A 126 0.46 1.53 -13.36
CA ASN A 126 1.29 0.81 -14.34
C ASN A 126 0.90 -0.68 -14.46
N LEU A 127 0.38 -1.29 -13.39
CA LEU A 127 -0.04 -2.69 -13.32
C LEU A 127 -1.51 -2.71 -12.88
N PRO A 128 -2.46 -2.52 -13.80
CA PRO A 128 -3.84 -2.26 -13.43
C PRO A 128 -4.64 -3.54 -13.10
N PHE A 129 -4.21 -4.73 -13.52
CA PHE A 129 -4.98 -5.96 -13.26
C PHE A 129 -4.55 -6.61 -11.95
N LYS A 130 -5.47 -6.71 -11.00
CA LYS A 130 -5.27 -7.44 -9.76
C LYS A 130 -5.76 -8.87 -9.93
N VAL A 131 -4.82 -9.81 -9.94
CA VAL A 131 -5.06 -11.25 -10.16
C VAL A 131 -4.92 -11.99 -8.83
N GLU A 132 -5.90 -12.85 -8.51
CA GLU A 132 -5.83 -13.79 -7.39
C GLU A 132 -5.22 -15.11 -7.84
N PHE A 133 -4.22 -15.57 -7.10
CA PHE A 133 -3.56 -16.85 -7.30
C PHE A 133 -3.81 -17.76 -6.11
N HIS A 134 -3.96 -19.05 -6.40
CA HIS A 134 -4.09 -20.12 -5.43
C HIS A 134 -2.95 -21.10 -5.62
N VAL A 135 -1.98 -21.09 -4.71
CA VAL A 135 -0.76 -21.87 -4.86
C VAL A 135 -0.63 -22.86 -3.71
N ALA A 136 -0.47 -24.14 -4.04
CA ALA A 136 -0.07 -25.15 -3.09
C ALA A 136 1.43 -24.98 -2.82
N VAL A 137 1.78 -24.50 -1.62
CA VAL A 137 3.17 -24.35 -1.18
C VAL A 137 3.52 -25.54 -0.29
N ASP A 138 4.68 -26.14 -0.53
CA ASP A 138 5.17 -27.28 0.24
C ASP A 138 5.25 -26.95 1.74
N GLY A 139 4.68 -27.82 2.57
CA GLY A 139 4.60 -27.63 4.01
C GLY A 139 3.34 -26.92 4.52
N GLN A 140 2.37 -26.58 3.64
CA GLN A 140 1.06 -26.10 4.04
C GLN A 140 -0.05 -27.08 3.64
N PRO A 141 -1.00 -27.39 4.54
CA PRO A 141 -2.14 -28.24 4.21
C PRO A 141 -3.18 -27.52 3.34
N LYS A 142 -3.09 -26.18 3.22
CA LYS A 142 -4.08 -25.34 2.52
C LYS A 142 -3.39 -24.48 1.45
N PRO A 143 -4.00 -24.33 0.26
CA PRO A 143 -3.48 -23.43 -0.77
C PRO A 143 -3.42 -21.99 -0.27
N VAL A 144 -2.29 -21.34 -0.51
CA VAL A 144 -2.04 -19.95 -0.16
C VAL A 144 -2.70 -19.08 -1.22
N LYS A 145 -3.59 -18.20 -0.76
CA LYS A 145 -4.20 -17.17 -1.59
C LYS A 145 -3.38 -15.90 -1.50
N PHE A 146 -3.00 -15.34 -2.63
CA PHE A 146 -2.39 -14.03 -2.69
C PHE A 146 -2.81 -13.30 -3.97
N PHE A 147 -2.61 -11.99 -3.96
CA PHE A 147 -2.93 -11.14 -5.11
C PHE A 147 -1.65 -10.57 -5.69
N ALA A 148 -1.53 -10.53 -7.00
CA ALA A 148 -0.47 -9.80 -7.69
C ALA A 148 -1.08 -8.82 -8.70
N HIS A 149 -0.39 -7.70 -8.91
CA HIS A 149 -0.77 -6.73 -9.93
C HIS A 149 0.04 -7.01 -11.18
N LEU A 150 -0.64 -7.23 -12.30
CA LEU A 150 -0.03 -7.56 -13.59
C LEU A 150 -0.51 -6.59 -14.67
N LYS A 151 0.26 -6.51 -15.74
CA LYS A 151 -0.12 -5.88 -17.02
C LYS A 151 -0.78 -6.90 -17.93
N ASP A 152 -1.59 -6.39 -18.86
CA ASP A 152 -2.16 -7.14 -19.97
C ASP A 152 -1.11 -7.88 -20.82
N ASP A 153 0.06 -7.30 -21.02
CA ASP A 153 1.14 -7.93 -21.80
C ASP A 153 1.82 -9.13 -21.11
N GLU A 154 1.63 -9.27 -19.79
CA GLU A 154 2.33 -10.27 -18.96
C GLU A 154 1.58 -11.61 -18.87
N PHE A 155 0.30 -11.63 -19.25
CA PHE A 155 -0.56 -12.81 -19.14
C PHE A 155 -1.40 -13.04 -20.41
N GLU A 156 -1.89 -14.27 -20.57
CA GLU A 156 -2.83 -14.66 -21.61
C GLU A 156 -4.18 -15.07 -20.98
N TYR A 157 -5.28 -14.73 -21.64
CA TYR A 157 -6.61 -15.18 -21.21
C TYR A 157 -6.82 -16.64 -21.59
N LEU A 158 -7.24 -17.45 -20.61
CA LEU A 158 -7.64 -18.82 -20.89
C LEU A 158 -9.11 -18.85 -21.33
N PRO A 159 -9.46 -19.64 -22.36
CA PRO A 159 -10.85 -19.87 -22.71
C PRO A 159 -11.52 -20.61 -21.56
N SER A 160 -12.52 -19.99 -20.92
CA SER A 160 -13.47 -20.73 -20.09
C SER A 160 -14.27 -21.61 -21.04
N SER A 161 -13.98 -22.91 -21.06
CA SER A 161 -14.83 -23.87 -21.77
C SER A 161 -16.19 -23.88 -21.06
N ASP A 162 -17.19 -23.31 -21.71
CA ASP A 162 -18.61 -23.37 -21.33
C ASP A 162 -19.17 -24.77 -21.61
#